data_AF-A0A810L0J0-F1
#
_entry.id   AF-A0A810L0J0-F1
#
_cell.length_a   1.000
_cell.length_b   1.000
_cell.length_c   1.000
_cell.angle_alpha   90.00
_cell.angle_beta   90.00
_cell.angle_gamma   90.00
#
_symmetry.space_group_name_H-M   'P 1'
#
loop_
_entity.id
_entity.type
_entity.pdbx_description
1 polymer ?
#
loop_
_entity_poly.entity_id
_entity_poly.type
_entity_poly.pdbx_seq_one_letter_code
_entity_poly.pdbx_strand_id
1 'polypeptide(L)'
;MSEPRALDHGFDGHIPQTDRDVVEALTTGLLSLDANVLLNFYRYSPKARDALVEVLSAAGDRVWVSHQAAKEFWRNRCATIDQRNEATKQVHSALDKSRRSLLDAVDSWAKQTAVSEEVKRQVHDVLASGLARASEIVEEETSGAGAITHRPDSDSVLETLRALLTANVGPPLDPTEHDAALAEGARRAKERIPPGYRDAEKLQDGGPDGASGDYLVWLQSKREAERRHLPLVIITGDEKEDWWWRHRSLLMGPRVELVTEFAQISGNRLYMLRPVQLIEHAAALAVTVSPEAATDVARAETEIRRSRWNRRAVVELLRRLDTEGREQADVIRFAADRGGVITRDEIYQVCGYDKERMLRGFTKPTTRVTHALQDEGFLDGPVEPVLTPQYDTGVTAVRFEIPLDVVEILSDDDG
;
A
#
# COMPACT_ATOMS: atom_id res chain seq x y z
N MET A 1 -2.66 -19.85 -30.77
CA MET A 1 -2.23 -18.44 -30.95
C MET A 1 -3.27 -17.78 -31.85
N SER A 2 -3.97 -16.73 -31.40
CA SER A 2 -4.80 -15.93 -32.31
C SER A 2 -3.87 -15.19 -33.26
N GLU A 3 -4.24 -15.09 -34.55
CA GLU A 3 -3.51 -14.22 -35.49
C GLU A 3 -3.43 -12.79 -34.93
N PRO A 4 -2.25 -12.15 -34.97
CA PRO A 4 -2.10 -10.77 -34.55
C PRO A 4 -2.98 -9.91 -35.45
N ARG A 5 -3.96 -9.21 -34.86
CA ARG A 5 -4.76 -8.24 -35.60
C ARG A 5 -3.80 -7.10 -35.96
N ALA A 6 -3.80 -6.69 -37.23
CA ALA A 6 -2.86 -5.69 -37.74
C ALA A 6 -2.87 -4.35 -36.97
N LEU A 7 -3.97 -4.04 -36.26
CA LEU A 7 -4.10 -2.86 -35.42
C LEU A 7 -3.30 -2.94 -34.10
N ASP A 8 -3.07 -4.16 -33.61
CA ASP A 8 -2.50 -4.40 -32.28
C ASP A 8 -0.96 -4.43 -32.32
N HIS A 9 -0.38 -4.59 -33.52
CA HIS A 9 1.06 -4.76 -33.71
C HIS A 9 1.85 -3.51 -33.29
N GLY A 10 2.71 -3.65 -32.27
CA GLY A 10 3.52 -2.56 -31.73
C GLY A 10 2.78 -1.66 -30.74
N PHE A 11 1.55 -2.02 -30.35
CA PHE A 11 0.74 -1.28 -29.39
C PHE A 11 0.49 -2.07 -28.10
N ASP A 12 1.33 -3.05 -27.78
CA ASP A 12 1.15 -3.95 -26.63
C ASP A 12 0.99 -3.22 -25.28
N GLY A 13 1.61 -2.04 -25.13
CA GLY A 13 1.49 -1.19 -23.94
C GLY A 13 0.22 -0.34 -23.87
N HIS A 14 -0.57 -0.29 -24.94
CA HIS A 14 -1.88 0.38 -25.01
C HIS A 14 -3.05 -0.60 -24.91
N ILE A 15 -2.76 -1.90 -24.84
CA ILE A 15 -3.76 -2.95 -24.73
C ILE A 15 -3.82 -3.38 -23.26
N PRO A 16 -4.98 -3.24 -22.59
CA PRO A 16 -5.13 -3.65 -21.21
C PRO A 16 -4.80 -5.13 -21.05
N GLN A 17 -4.17 -5.49 -19.93
CA GLN A 17 -3.91 -6.89 -19.62
C GLN A 17 -5.24 -7.60 -19.36
N THR A 18 -5.40 -8.79 -19.94
CA THR A 18 -6.59 -9.64 -19.73
C THR A 18 -6.28 -10.77 -18.77
N ASP A 19 -7.31 -11.39 -18.18
CA ASP A 19 -7.14 -12.58 -17.32
C ASP A 19 -6.38 -13.71 -18.04
N ARG A 20 -6.62 -13.86 -19.35
CA ARG A 20 -5.90 -14.84 -20.17
C ARG A 20 -4.40 -14.52 -20.21
N ASP A 21 -4.06 -13.25 -20.43
CA ASP A 21 -2.67 -12.80 -20.44
C ASP A 21 -2.00 -13.03 -19.08
N VAL A 22 -2.73 -12.77 -17.98
CA VAL A 22 -2.26 -13.00 -16.62
C VAL A 22 -1.97 -14.48 -16.37
N VAL A 23 -2.87 -15.38 -16.76
CA VAL A 23 -2.68 -16.83 -16.65
C VAL A 23 -1.45 -17.30 -17.44
N GLU A 24 -1.26 -16.80 -18.66
CA GLU A 24 -0.08 -17.11 -19.46
C GLU A 24 1.21 -16.56 -18.83
N ALA A 25 1.18 -15.33 -18.32
CA ALA A 25 2.30 -14.70 -17.65
C ALA A 25 2.70 -15.43 -16.36
N LEU A 26 1.73 -15.90 -15.56
CA LEU A 26 2.01 -16.66 -14.33
C LEU A 26 2.65 -18.02 -14.60
N THR A 27 2.30 -18.67 -15.71
CA THR A 27 2.84 -19.99 -16.07
C THR A 27 4.22 -19.93 -16.73
N THR A 28 4.55 -18.82 -17.39
CA THR A 28 5.78 -18.71 -18.22
C THR A 28 6.76 -17.64 -17.77
N GLY A 29 6.31 -16.60 -17.08
CA GLY A 29 7.11 -15.42 -16.75
C GLY A 29 7.99 -15.57 -15.51
N LEU A 30 8.96 -14.67 -15.39
CA LEU A 30 9.71 -14.41 -14.17
C LEU A 30 8.83 -13.59 -13.21
N LEU A 31 8.57 -14.11 -12.01
CA LEU A 31 7.77 -13.48 -10.97
C LEU A 31 8.69 -12.65 -10.07
N SER A 32 8.91 -11.38 -10.42
CA SER A 32 9.72 -10.44 -9.66
C SER A 32 8.91 -9.84 -8.51
N LEU A 33 9.26 -10.16 -7.26
CA LEU A 33 8.58 -9.66 -6.07
C LEU A 33 9.20 -8.35 -5.60
N ASP A 34 8.34 -7.36 -5.36
CA ASP A 34 8.71 -6.10 -4.74
C ASP A 34 8.93 -6.25 -3.21
N ALA A 35 9.64 -5.30 -2.60
CA ALA A 35 9.93 -5.29 -1.17
C ALA A 35 8.65 -5.24 -0.32
N ASN A 36 7.63 -4.50 -0.76
CA ASN A 36 6.36 -4.39 -0.05
C ASN A 36 5.64 -5.75 0.07
N VAL A 37 5.75 -6.62 -0.95
CA VAL A 37 5.17 -7.96 -0.95
C VAL A 37 5.83 -8.79 0.12
N LEU A 38 7.16 -8.74 0.21
CA LEU A 38 7.93 -9.46 1.24
C LEU A 38 7.59 -8.95 2.64
N LEU A 39 7.46 -7.63 2.83
CA LEU A 39 7.08 -7.04 4.11
C LEU A 39 5.65 -7.43 4.52
N ASN A 40 4.74 -7.63 3.58
CA ASN A 40 3.36 -8.02 3.87
C ASN A 40 3.23 -9.44 4.46
N PHE A 41 4.24 -10.31 4.32
CA PHE A 41 4.25 -11.61 5.02
C PHE A 41 4.16 -11.45 6.55
N TYR A 42 4.66 -10.34 7.10
CA TYR A 42 4.52 -10.00 8.52
C TYR A 42 3.11 -9.53 8.89
N ARG A 43 2.29 -9.11 7.93
CA ARG A 43 0.94 -8.59 8.14
C ARG A 43 -0.13 -9.64 7.91
N TYR A 44 0.12 -10.62 7.04
CA TYR A 44 -0.81 -11.69 6.73
C TYR A 44 -1.05 -12.63 7.91
N SER A 45 -2.26 -13.20 7.96
CA SER A 45 -2.58 -14.35 8.81
C SER A 45 -1.73 -15.57 8.41
N PRO A 46 -1.57 -16.58 9.28
CA PRO A 46 -0.87 -17.82 8.95
C PRO A 46 -1.40 -18.45 7.64
N LYS A 47 -2.74 -18.57 7.54
CA LYS A 47 -3.41 -19.15 6.37
C LYS A 47 -3.10 -18.39 5.08
N ALA A 48 -3.17 -17.06 5.12
CA ALA A 48 -2.87 -16.22 3.96
C ALA A 48 -1.40 -16.30 3.55
N ARG A 49 -0.50 -16.36 4.54
CA ARG A 49 0.94 -16.57 4.31
C ARG A 49 1.19 -17.91 3.63
N ASP A 50 0.64 -18.99 4.18
CA ASP A 50 0.82 -20.35 3.66
C ASP A 50 0.30 -20.47 2.22
N ALA A 51 -0.87 -19.90 1.93
CA ALA A 51 -1.41 -19.84 0.58
C ALA A 51 -0.48 -19.11 -0.40
N LEU A 52 0.07 -17.95 0.01
CA LEU A 52 0.99 -17.20 -0.85
C LEU A 52 2.31 -17.94 -1.05
N VAL A 53 2.81 -18.64 -0.01
CA VAL A 53 3.99 -19.52 -0.12
C VAL A 53 3.73 -20.65 -1.09
N GLU A 54 2.56 -21.30 -1.05
CA GLU A 54 2.20 -22.38 -1.95
C GLU A 54 2.19 -21.92 -3.40
N VAL A 55 1.55 -20.78 -3.68
CA VAL A 55 1.49 -20.19 -5.02
C VAL A 55 2.88 -19.82 -5.54
N LEU A 56 3.69 -19.14 -4.74
CA LEU A 56 5.05 -18.77 -5.14
C LEU A 56 5.94 -20.02 -5.30
N SER A 57 5.82 -21.01 -4.43
CA SER A 57 6.57 -22.26 -4.53
C SER A 57 6.24 -23.03 -5.82
N ALA A 58 4.99 -22.99 -6.28
CA ALA A 58 4.58 -23.60 -7.54
C ALA A 58 5.20 -22.92 -8.77
N ALA A 59 5.58 -21.64 -8.68
CA ALA A 59 6.34 -20.96 -9.72
C ALA A 59 7.85 -21.32 -9.70
N GLY A 60 8.35 -21.93 -8.63
CA GLY A 60 9.69 -22.52 -8.54
C GLY A 60 10.82 -21.50 -8.70
N ASP A 61 11.76 -21.80 -9.59
CA ASP A 61 12.94 -20.98 -9.88
C ASP A 61 12.60 -19.65 -10.60
N ARG A 62 11.36 -19.48 -11.06
CA ARG A 62 10.87 -18.24 -11.68
C ARG A 62 10.49 -17.16 -10.66
N VAL A 63 10.30 -17.50 -9.40
CA VAL A 63 10.19 -16.48 -8.35
C VAL A 63 11.54 -15.80 -8.21
N TRP A 64 11.56 -14.48 -8.19
CA TRP A 64 12.80 -13.72 -8.14
C TRP A 64 12.63 -12.42 -7.37
N VAL A 65 13.70 -11.94 -6.74
CA VAL A 65 13.74 -10.69 -5.99
C VAL A 65 14.99 -9.92 -6.37
N SER A 66 14.82 -8.66 -6.71
CA SER A 66 15.97 -7.78 -6.98
C SER A 66 16.81 -7.55 -5.72
N HIS A 67 18.11 -7.31 -5.87
CA HIS A 67 18.94 -6.95 -4.73
C HIS A 67 18.41 -5.70 -4.03
N GLN A 68 17.92 -4.72 -4.80
CA GLN A 68 17.32 -3.51 -4.24
C GLN A 68 16.08 -3.84 -3.41
N ALA A 69 15.14 -4.65 -3.91
CA ALA A 69 13.96 -5.04 -3.15
C ALA A 69 14.34 -5.80 -1.86
N ALA A 70 15.35 -6.67 -1.91
CA ALA A 70 15.87 -7.34 -0.72
C ALA A 70 16.50 -6.35 0.28
N LYS A 71 17.26 -5.36 -0.19
CA LYS A 71 17.86 -4.29 0.65
C LYS A 71 16.76 -3.49 1.35
N GLU A 72 15.71 -3.13 0.63
CA GLU A 72 14.57 -2.39 1.18
C GLU A 72 13.76 -3.20 2.19
N PHE A 73 13.55 -4.49 1.91
CA PHE A 73 12.98 -5.43 2.87
C PHE A 73 13.78 -5.42 4.18
N TRP A 74 15.10 -5.59 4.12
CA TRP A 74 15.95 -5.61 5.32
C TRP A 74 15.93 -4.29 6.08
N ARG A 75 15.93 -3.15 5.37
CA ARG A 75 15.84 -1.82 5.98
C ARG A 75 14.52 -1.62 6.73
N ASN A 76 13.41 -2.09 6.18
CA ASN A 76 12.06 -1.80 6.67
C ASN A 76 11.49 -2.91 7.57
N ARG A 77 12.11 -4.10 7.62
CA ARG A 77 11.62 -5.27 8.36
C ARG A 77 11.31 -4.98 9.82
N CYS A 78 12.25 -4.38 10.56
CA CYS A 78 12.05 -4.12 11.99
C CYS A 78 10.88 -3.16 12.24
N ALA A 79 10.77 -2.10 11.46
CA ALA A 79 9.65 -1.15 11.57
C ALA A 79 8.30 -1.82 11.28
N THR A 80 8.23 -2.74 10.30
CA THR A 80 7.01 -3.51 10.03
C THR A 80 6.63 -4.42 11.19
N ILE A 81 7.60 -5.07 11.84
CA ILE A 81 7.37 -5.88 13.04
C ILE A 81 6.87 -5.01 14.19
N ASP A 82 7.46 -3.83 14.39
CA ASP A 82 7.05 -2.90 15.46
C ASP A 82 5.62 -2.41 15.24
N GLN A 83 5.25 -2.05 14.02
CA GLN A 83 3.87 -1.65 13.68
C GLN A 83 2.85 -2.75 13.99
N ARG A 84 3.17 -4.01 13.64
CA ARG A 84 2.31 -5.17 13.97
C ARG A 84 2.16 -5.30 15.49
N ASN A 85 3.26 -5.32 16.22
CA ASN A 85 3.27 -5.53 17.66
C ASN A 85 2.54 -4.40 18.40
N GLU A 86 2.66 -3.17 17.90
CA GLU A 86 1.98 -2.01 18.48
C GLU A 86 0.47 -2.11 18.29
N ALA A 87 -0.02 -2.52 17.11
CA ALA A 87 -1.45 -2.75 16.89
C ALA A 87 -2.03 -3.77 17.89
N THR A 88 -1.33 -4.88 18.13
CA THR A 88 -1.73 -5.87 19.16
C THR A 88 -1.74 -5.26 20.56
N LYS A 89 -0.70 -4.50 20.94
CA LYS A 89 -0.63 -3.83 22.25
C LYS A 89 -1.77 -2.84 22.45
N GLN A 90 -2.13 -2.08 21.42
CA GLN A 90 -3.23 -1.12 21.46
C GLN A 90 -4.57 -1.82 21.74
N VAL A 91 -4.83 -2.96 21.10
CA VAL A 91 -6.03 -3.76 21.35
C VAL A 91 -6.06 -4.28 22.80
N HIS A 92 -4.96 -4.84 23.30
CA HIS A 92 -4.90 -5.29 24.70
C HIS A 92 -5.13 -4.14 25.69
N SER A 93 -4.49 -2.98 25.46
CA SER A 93 -4.67 -1.79 26.30
C SER A 93 -6.13 -1.30 26.29
N ALA A 94 -6.78 -1.31 25.12
CA ALA A 94 -8.18 -0.94 24.98
C ALA A 94 -9.12 -1.91 25.70
N LEU A 95 -8.87 -3.22 25.61
CA LEU A 95 -9.62 -4.25 26.33
C LEU A 95 -9.47 -4.08 27.85
N ASP A 96 -8.25 -3.84 28.35
CA ASP A 96 -8.01 -3.64 29.78
C ASP A 96 -8.63 -2.34 30.31
N LYS A 97 -8.59 -1.26 29.54
CA LYS A 97 -9.27 -0.01 29.89
C LYS A 97 -10.78 -0.19 29.93
N SER A 98 -11.34 -0.88 28.93
CA SER A 98 -12.78 -1.17 28.86
C SER A 98 -13.21 -2.06 30.02
N ARG A 99 -12.40 -3.07 30.38
CA ARG A 99 -12.63 -3.92 31.55
C ARG A 99 -12.77 -3.10 32.82
N ARG A 100 -11.80 -2.26 33.14
CA ARG A 100 -11.86 -1.39 34.34
C ARG A 100 -13.11 -0.51 34.30
N SER A 101 -13.34 0.19 33.19
CA SER A 101 -14.48 1.11 33.06
C SER A 101 -15.84 0.42 33.21
N LEU A 102 -16.02 -0.76 32.63
CA LEU A 102 -17.28 -1.50 32.69
C LEU A 102 -17.51 -2.06 34.10
N LEU A 103 -16.49 -2.61 34.74
CA LEU A 103 -16.61 -3.14 36.10
C LEU A 103 -16.87 -2.01 37.12
N ASP A 104 -16.23 -0.85 36.98
CA ASP A 104 -16.49 0.34 37.82
C ASP A 104 -17.93 0.87 37.64
N ALA A 105 -18.46 0.81 36.41
CA ALA A 105 -19.84 1.19 36.12
C ALA A 105 -20.85 0.22 36.78
N VAL A 106 -20.57 -1.09 36.76
CA VAL A 106 -21.37 -2.10 37.47
C VAL A 106 -21.34 -1.86 38.98
N ASP A 107 -20.17 -1.57 39.55
CA ASP A 107 -20.02 -1.21 40.96
C ASP A 107 -20.85 0.02 41.34
N SER A 108 -20.83 1.03 40.48
CA SER A 108 -21.58 2.28 40.68
C SER A 108 -23.09 2.05 40.58
N TRP A 109 -23.55 1.29 39.58
CA TRP A 109 -24.95 0.91 39.40
C TRP A 109 -25.47 0.11 40.61
N ALA A 110 -24.69 -0.87 41.09
CA ALA A 110 -25.08 -1.70 42.22
C ALA A 110 -25.25 -0.86 43.50
N LYS A 111 -24.35 0.09 43.75
CA LYS A 111 -24.44 1.04 44.88
C LYS A 111 -25.66 1.94 44.80
N GLN A 112 -26.02 2.42 43.61
CA GLN A 112 -27.13 3.37 43.43
C GLN A 112 -28.50 2.71 43.43
N THR A 113 -28.59 1.45 43.02
CA THR A 113 -29.87 0.72 42.92
C THR A 113 -30.13 -0.22 44.09
N ALA A 114 -29.16 -0.38 45.00
CA ALA A 114 -29.20 -1.32 46.13
C ALA A 114 -29.53 -2.76 45.69
N VAL A 115 -29.04 -3.15 44.50
CA VAL A 115 -29.16 -4.52 43.99
C VAL A 115 -28.42 -5.50 44.90
N SER A 116 -28.83 -6.78 44.89
CA SER A 116 -28.12 -7.80 45.67
C SER A 116 -26.70 -8.04 45.15
N GLU A 117 -25.78 -8.35 46.06
CA GLU A 117 -24.41 -8.76 45.71
C GLU A 117 -24.37 -9.96 44.76
N GLU A 118 -25.40 -10.80 44.80
CA GLU A 118 -25.57 -11.92 43.86
C GLU A 118 -25.69 -11.42 42.41
N VAL A 119 -26.62 -10.51 42.16
CA VAL A 119 -26.87 -9.99 40.80
C VAL A 119 -25.67 -9.17 40.32
N LYS A 120 -25.07 -8.36 41.21
CA LYS A 120 -23.84 -7.64 40.91
C LYS A 120 -22.74 -8.60 40.45
N ARG A 121 -22.51 -9.68 41.19
CA ARG A 121 -21.50 -10.69 40.86
C ARG A 121 -21.80 -11.35 39.51
N GLN A 122 -23.05 -11.71 39.25
CA GLN A 122 -23.44 -12.31 37.96
C GLN A 122 -23.11 -11.38 36.77
N VAL A 123 -23.43 -10.08 36.86
CA VAL A 123 -23.12 -9.11 35.80
C VAL A 123 -21.60 -8.95 35.65
N HIS A 124 -20.89 -8.84 36.76
CA HIS A 124 -19.42 -8.76 36.78
C HIS A 124 -18.78 -9.97 36.09
N ASP A 125 -19.21 -11.18 36.44
CA ASP A 125 -18.67 -12.42 35.90
C ASP A 125 -18.90 -12.53 34.39
N VAL A 126 -20.11 -12.20 33.91
CA VAL A 126 -20.43 -12.20 32.47
C VAL A 126 -19.51 -11.25 31.69
N LEU A 127 -19.33 -10.02 32.18
CA LEU A 127 -18.47 -9.03 31.52
C LEU A 127 -17.00 -9.43 31.57
N ALA A 128 -16.53 -9.86 32.74
CA ALA A 128 -15.14 -10.28 32.93
C ALA A 128 -14.79 -11.48 32.05
N SER A 129 -15.65 -12.50 31.97
CA SER A 129 -15.46 -13.65 31.10
C SER A 129 -15.48 -13.28 29.62
N GLY A 130 -16.40 -12.41 29.19
CA GLY A 130 -16.45 -11.97 27.79
C GLY A 130 -15.19 -11.23 27.36
N LEU A 131 -14.68 -10.33 28.22
CA LEU A 131 -13.45 -9.58 27.96
C LEU A 131 -12.20 -10.46 28.03
N ALA A 132 -12.15 -11.41 28.96
CA ALA A 132 -11.07 -12.40 29.02
C ALA A 132 -11.02 -13.23 27.73
N ARG A 133 -12.19 -13.71 27.26
CA ARG A 133 -12.26 -14.46 26.00
C ARG A 133 -11.83 -13.62 24.80
N ALA A 134 -12.18 -12.34 24.76
CA ALA A 134 -11.72 -11.44 23.70
C ALA A 134 -10.18 -11.30 23.70
N SER A 135 -9.57 -11.14 24.88
CA SER A 135 -8.10 -11.09 25.01
C SER A 135 -7.44 -12.40 24.56
N GLU A 136 -8.00 -13.56 24.95
CA GLU A 136 -7.50 -14.87 24.52
C GLU A 136 -7.54 -15.02 22.99
N ILE A 137 -8.63 -14.61 22.33
CA ILE A 137 -8.74 -14.68 20.87
C ILE A 137 -7.65 -13.83 20.20
N VAL A 138 -7.39 -12.62 20.71
CA VAL A 138 -6.33 -11.74 20.18
C VAL A 138 -4.94 -12.38 20.37
N GLU A 139 -4.72 -13.04 21.50
CA GLU A 139 -3.46 -13.69 21.84
C GLU A 139 -3.24 -14.98 21.03
N GLU A 140 -4.31 -15.77 20.80
CA GLU A 140 -4.33 -16.93 19.91
C GLU A 140 -3.94 -16.54 18.48
N GLU A 141 -4.54 -15.47 17.94
CA GLU A 141 -4.21 -14.95 16.60
C GLU A 141 -2.77 -14.40 16.51
N THR A 142 -2.29 -13.75 17.58
CA THR A 142 -0.93 -13.20 17.62
C THR A 142 0.10 -14.32 17.71
N SER A 143 -0.16 -15.34 18.53
CA SER A 143 0.74 -16.47 18.78
C SER A 143 0.72 -17.49 17.63
N GLY A 144 -0.44 -17.68 16.99
CA GLY A 144 -0.62 -18.56 15.84
C GLY A 144 0.15 -18.12 14.59
N ALA A 145 0.60 -16.86 14.53
CA ALA A 145 1.45 -16.30 13.47
C ALA A 145 2.89 -16.85 13.43
N GLY A 146 3.26 -17.69 14.40
CA GLY A 146 4.63 -18.10 14.67
C GLY A 146 5.41 -17.01 15.40
N ALA A 147 6.65 -17.33 15.80
CA ALA A 147 7.52 -16.36 16.46
C ALA A 147 7.94 -15.27 15.47
N ILE A 148 7.28 -14.11 15.51
CA ILE A 148 7.67 -12.92 14.74
C ILE A 148 8.54 -12.06 15.65
N THR A 149 9.83 -11.98 15.34
CA THR A 149 10.80 -11.30 16.21
C THR A 149 11.83 -10.51 15.40
N HIS A 150 12.49 -9.55 16.03
CA HIS A 150 13.61 -8.84 15.38
C HIS A 150 14.80 -9.75 15.09
N ARG A 151 14.91 -10.86 15.82
CA ARG A 151 16.02 -11.82 15.75
C ARG A 151 15.91 -12.72 14.51
N PRO A 152 16.84 -12.64 13.55
CA PRO A 152 16.75 -13.38 12.29
C PRO A 152 16.80 -14.90 12.39
N ASP A 153 17.26 -15.44 13.52
CA ASP A 153 17.40 -16.88 13.82
C ASP A 153 16.15 -17.50 14.47
N SER A 154 15.15 -16.67 14.79
CA SER A 154 13.93 -17.10 15.49
C SER A 154 12.68 -16.41 14.94
N ASP A 155 12.78 -15.89 13.72
CA ASP A 155 11.68 -15.26 13.02
C ASP A 155 11.10 -16.20 11.97
N SER A 156 9.91 -16.73 12.24
CA SER A 156 9.23 -17.69 11.37
C SER A 156 8.98 -17.14 9.97
N VAL A 157 8.65 -15.85 9.83
CA VAL A 157 8.42 -15.21 8.52
C VAL A 157 9.70 -15.22 7.70
N LEU A 158 10.80 -14.84 8.33
CA LEU A 158 12.09 -14.79 7.66
C LEU A 158 12.59 -16.18 7.29
N GLU A 159 12.36 -17.20 8.13
CA GLU A 159 12.65 -18.59 7.80
C GLU A 159 11.87 -19.05 6.55
N THR A 160 10.57 -18.76 6.49
CA THR A 160 9.74 -19.02 5.31
C THR A 160 10.28 -18.34 4.06
N LEU A 161 10.57 -17.03 4.13
CA LEU A 161 11.09 -16.27 2.99
C LEU A 161 12.47 -16.78 2.54
N ARG A 162 13.35 -17.16 3.48
CA ARG A 162 14.66 -17.75 3.16
C ARG A 162 14.51 -19.08 2.42
N ALA A 163 13.60 -19.95 2.86
CA ALA A 163 13.33 -21.21 2.18
C ALA A 163 12.82 -20.96 0.75
N LEU A 164 11.85 -20.05 0.60
CA LEU A 164 11.25 -19.69 -0.69
C LEU A 164 12.25 -19.06 -1.67
N LEU A 165 13.18 -18.23 -1.17
CA LEU A 165 14.06 -17.39 -1.98
C LEU A 165 15.52 -17.86 -2.02
N THR A 166 15.80 -19.11 -1.64
CA THR A 166 17.16 -19.65 -1.41
C THR A 166 18.17 -19.31 -2.53
N ALA A 167 17.77 -19.36 -3.80
CA ALA A 167 18.62 -19.03 -4.97
C ALA A 167 18.04 -17.93 -5.87
N ASN A 168 17.04 -17.20 -5.36
CA ASN A 168 16.14 -16.38 -6.16
C ASN A 168 16.29 -14.88 -5.86
N VAL A 169 17.39 -14.46 -5.22
CA VAL A 169 17.72 -13.05 -4.99
C VAL A 169 18.88 -12.64 -5.89
N GLY A 170 18.68 -11.58 -6.67
CA GLY A 170 19.69 -11.03 -7.56
C GLY A 170 20.94 -10.52 -6.81
N PRO A 171 22.12 -10.56 -7.44
CA PRO A 171 23.33 -9.98 -6.85
C PRO A 171 23.24 -8.45 -6.78
N PRO A 172 24.00 -7.80 -5.89
CA PRO A 172 24.21 -6.36 -5.96
C PRO A 172 24.82 -5.99 -7.31
N LEU A 173 24.47 -4.79 -7.81
CA LEU A 173 25.22 -4.19 -8.91
C LEU A 173 26.65 -3.93 -8.45
N ASP A 174 27.62 -4.00 -9.37
CA ASP A 174 28.95 -3.51 -9.04
C ASP A 174 28.90 -1.99 -8.77
N PRO A 175 29.86 -1.43 -8.02
CA PRO A 175 29.81 -0.02 -7.62
C PRO A 175 29.67 0.94 -8.81
N THR A 176 30.32 0.66 -9.94
CA THR A 176 30.29 1.55 -11.10
C THR A 176 28.95 1.48 -11.83
N GLU A 177 28.37 0.28 -11.96
CA GLU A 177 27.02 0.11 -12.47
C GLU A 177 25.96 0.71 -11.53
N HIS A 178 26.17 0.61 -10.22
CA HIS A 178 25.28 1.18 -9.23
C HIS A 178 25.25 2.70 -9.34
N ASP A 179 26.41 3.36 -9.39
CA ASP A 179 26.51 4.81 -9.54
C ASP A 179 25.87 5.29 -10.86
N ALA A 180 26.09 4.56 -11.95
CA ALA A 180 25.44 4.85 -13.24
C ALA A 180 23.91 4.69 -13.15
N ALA A 181 23.42 3.66 -12.46
CA ALA A 181 22.00 3.44 -12.26
C ALA A 181 21.37 4.52 -11.36
N LEU A 182 22.06 4.99 -10.33
CA LEU A 182 21.62 6.12 -9.50
C LEU A 182 21.50 7.41 -10.32
N ALA A 183 22.48 7.70 -11.16
CA ALA A 183 22.46 8.86 -12.06
C ALA A 183 21.30 8.79 -13.07
N GLU A 184 21.06 7.62 -13.66
CA GLU A 184 19.94 7.41 -14.58
C GLU A 184 18.58 7.52 -13.86
N GLY A 185 18.44 6.94 -12.66
CA GLY A 185 17.22 7.09 -11.86
C GLY A 185 16.92 8.55 -11.51
N ALA A 186 17.95 9.33 -11.13
CA ALA A 186 17.79 10.76 -10.88
C ALA A 186 17.40 11.55 -12.15
N ARG A 187 17.98 11.21 -13.30
CA ARG A 187 17.61 11.81 -14.59
C ARG A 187 16.15 11.50 -14.93
N ARG A 188 15.73 10.23 -14.81
CA ARG A 188 14.34 9.80 -15.04
C ARG A 188 13.36 10.51 -14.13
N ALA A 189 13.65 10.60 -12.84
CA ALA A 189 12.82 11.32 -11.87
C ALA A 189 12.63 12.80 -12.27
N LYS A 190 13.72 13.48 -12.66
CA LYS A 190 13.68 14.88 -13.13
C LYS A 190 12.87 15.06 -14.40
N GLU A 191 12.97 14.11 -15.33
CA GLU A 191 12.26 14.13 -16.62
C GLU A 191 10.87 13.49 -16.55
N ARG A 192 10.44 13.02 -15.35
CA ARG A 192 9.18 12.30 -15.13
C ARG A 192 9.02 11.06 -16.01
N ILE A 193 10.14 10.36 -16.24
CA ILE A 193 10.18 9.08 -16.95
C ILE A 193 9.98 7.98 -15.91
N PRO A 194 9.04 7.04 -16.12
CA PRO A 194 8.81 5.94 -15.18
C PRO A 194 9.96 4.91 -15.17
N PRO A 195 10.08 4.11 -14.09
CA PRO A 195 9.40 4.26 -12.81
C PRO A 195 10.20 5.15 -11.83
N GLY A 196 9.58 5.55 -10.72
CA GLY A 196 10.23 6.21 -9.58
C GLY A 196 10.10 7.72 -9.52
N TYR A 197 9.53 8.38 -10.53
CA TYR A 197 9.36 9.85 -10.50
C TYR A 197 8.34 10.31 -9.46
N ARG A 198 7.44 9.43 -9.00
CA ARG A 198 6.52 9.74 -7.90
C ARG A 198 7.21 9.83 -6.54
N ASP A 199 8.38 9.21 -6.41
CA ASP A 199 9.23 9.30 -5.22
C ASP A 199 10.28 10.42 -5.29
N ALA A 200 10.22 11.28 -6.32
CA ALA A 200 11.17 12.38 -6.49
C ALA A 200 11.23 13.34 -5.29
N GLU A 201 10.16 13.46 -4.50
CA GLU A 201 10.17 14.31 -3.30
C GLU A 201 11.10 13.76 -2.19
N LYS A 202 11.38 12.44 -2.18
CA LYS A 202 12.34 11.79 -1.27
C LYS A 202 13.80 12.12 -1.61
N LEU A 203 14.09 12.83 -2.70
CA LEU A 203 15.43 13.33 -3.05
C LEU A 203 16.00 14.30 -1.99
N GLN A 204 15.14 14.92 -1.17
CA GLN A 204 15.59 15.88 -0.15
C GLN A 204 16.10 15.21 1.15
N ASP A 205 15.75 13.94 1.40
CA ASP A 205 16.02 13.27 2.68
C ASP A 205 17.39 12.59 2.77
N GLY A 206 18.23 12.68 1.74
CA GLY A 206 19.62 12.23 1.80
C GLY A 206 19.81 10.72 2.00
N GLY A 207 18.78 9.90 1.74
CA GLY A 207 18.89 8.45 1.76
C GLY A 207 19.88 7.94 0.70
N PRO A 208 20.61 6.83 0.96
CA PRO A 208 21.71 6.36 0.10
C PRO A 208 21.29 6.02 -1.34
N ASP A 209 20.00 5.72 -1.58
CA ASP A 209 19.47 5.37 -2.90
C ASP A 209 18.53 6.44 -3.50
N GLY A 210 18.28 7.55 -2.77
CA GLY A 210 17.43 8.67 -3.20
C GLY A 210 16.06 8.25 -3.78
N ALA A 211 15.64 8.91 -4.87
CA ALA A 211 14.47 8.54 -5.67
C ALA A 211 14.72 7.39 -6.68
N SER A 212 15.89 6.76 -6.63
CA SER A 212 16.32 5.77 -7.63
C SER A 212 15.99 4.33 -7.21
N GLY A 213 15.42 4.10 -6.03
CA GLY A 213 15.04 2.76 -5.53
C GLY A 213 14.12 2.00 -6.50
N ASP A 214 13.01 2.60 -6.89
CA ASP A 214 12.08 2.04 -7.88
C ASP A 214 12.77 1.72 -9.21
N TYR A 215 13.64 2.61 -9.69
CA TYR A 215 14.41 2.39 -10.91
C TYR A 215 15.41 1.23 -10.78
N LEU A 216 16.05 1.05 -9.63
CA LEU A 216 16.97 -0.07 -9.38
C LEU A 216 16.21 -1.41 -9.35
N VAL A 217 15.03 -1.46 -8.74
CA VAL A 217 14.14 -2.65 -8.78
C VAL A 217 13.76 -2.96 -10.22
N TRP A 218 13.36 -1.96 -10.99
CA TRP A 218 13.05 -2.09 -12.41
C TRP A 218 14.24 -2.63 -13.21
N LEU A 219 15.40 -1.98 -13.09
CA LEU A 219 16.62 -2.31 -13.83
C LEU A 219 17.07 -3.75 -13.59
N GLN A 220 17.11 -4.18 -12.34
CA GLN A 220 17.53 -5.54 -12.01
C GLN A 220 16.50 -6.57 -12.49
N SER A 221 15.19 -6.28 -12.35
CA SER A 221 14.12 -7.17 -12.81
C SER A 221 14.16 -7.40 -14.31
N LYS A 222 14.27 -6.33 -15.11
CA LYS A 222 14.33 -6.44 -16.57
C LYS A 222 15.58 -7.17 -17.05
N ARG A 223 16.74 -6.91 -16.43
CA ARG A 223 18.01 -7.60 -16.75
C ARG A 223 17.90 -9.10 -16.49
N GLU A 224 17.29 -9.51 -15.38
CA GLU A 224 17.13 -10.94 -15.08
C GLU A 224 16.17 -11.63 -16.03
N ALA A 225 15.02 -10.99 -16.34
CA ALA A 225 14.07 -11.53 -17.29
C ALA A 225 14.65 -11.63 -18.71
N GLU A 226 15.39 -10.62 -19.16
CA GLU A 226 16.15 -10.63 -20.41
C GLU A 226 17.17 -11.78 -20.43
N ARG A 227 17.99 -11.91 -19.38
CA ARG A 227 18.99 -12.97 -19.25
C ARG A 227 18.38 -14.37 -19.38
N ARG A 228 17.19 -14.58 -18.80
CA ARG A 228 16.45 -15.86 -18.87
C ARG A 228 15.53 -15.98 -20.09
N HIS A 229 15.40 -14.93 -20.90
CA HIS A 229 14.49 -14.87 -22.04
C HIS A 229 13.02 -15.16 -21.67
N LEU A 230 12.59 -14.63 -20.52
CA LEU A 230 11.24 -14.83 -20.00
C LEU A 230 10.43 -13.52 -20.06
N PRO A 231 9.09 -13.60 -20.18
CA PRO A 231 8.21 -12.51 -19.79
C PRO A 231 8.50 -12.06 -18.36
N LEU A 232 8.29 -10.79 -18.06
CA LEU A 232 8.48 -10.25 -16.71
C LEU A 232 7.12 -9.99 -16.06
N VAL A 233 6.91 -10.52 -14.87
CA VAL A 233 5.74 -10.25 -14.03
C VAL A 233 6.22 -9.58 -12.76
N ILE A 234 5.95 -8.28 -12.60
CA ILE A 234 6.24 -7.57 -11.36
C ILE A 234 5.05 -7.72 -10.43
N ILE A 235 5.30 -8.27 -9.24
CA ILE A 235 4.28 -8.42 -8.20
C ILE A 235 4.54 -7.34 -7.16
N THR A 236 3.62 -6.40 -7.02
CA THR A 236 3.71 -5.30 -6.06
C THR A 236 2.35 -4.97 -5.47
N GLY A 237 2.31 -4.62 -4.18
CA GLY A 237 1.11 -4.11 -3.52
C GLY A 237 0.88 -2.62 -3.72
N ASP A 238 1.79 -1.90 -4.38
CA ASP A 238 1.68 -0.47 -4.64
C ASP A 238 0.96 -0.20 -5.97
N GLU A 239 0.16 0.86 -6.01
CA GLU A 239 -0.63 1.28 -7.17
C GLU A 239 -0.15 2.62 -7.77
N LYS A 240 1.12 2.99 -7.54
CA LYS A 240 1.69 4.24 -8.08
C LYS A 240 1.50 4.35 -9.59
N GLU A 241 1.13 5.54 -10.06
CA GLU A 241 0.85 5.81 -11.48
C GLU A 241 2.09 5.85 -12.38
N ASP A 242 3.29 5.92 -11.81
CA ASP A 242 4.53 5.79 -12.55
C ASP A 242 4.88 4.32 -12.83
N TRP A 243 4.14 3.38 -12.24
CA TRP A 243 4.21 1.97 -12.58
C TRP A 243 2.96 1.49 -13.33
N TRP A 244 1.77 1.91 -12.87
CA TRP A 244 0.50 1.45 -13.40
C TRP A 244 -0.13 2.41 -14.41
N TRP A 245 -0.62 1.85 -15.51
CA TRP A 245 -1.61 2.51 -16.35
C TRP A 245 -2.97 2.44 -15.65
N ARG A 246 -3.39 3.59 -15.11
CA ARG A 246 -4.67 3.73 -14.42
C ARG A 246 -5.66 4.52 -15.28
N HIS A 247 -6.88 4.02 -15.38
CA HIS A 247 -8.03 4.76 -15.91
C HIS A 247 -9.12 4.82 -14.85
N ARG A 248 -9.30 5.99 -14.23
CA ARG A 248 -10.17 6.18 -13.06
C ARG A 248 -9.78 5.25 -11.91
N SER A 249 -10.65 4.34 -11.50
CA SER A 249 -10.39 3.32 -10.47
C SER A 249 -9.86 2.00 -11.03
N LEU A 250 -9.77 1.85 -12.35
CA LEU A 250 -9.31 0.61 -12.99
C LEU A 250 -7.80 0.65 -13.26
N LEU A 251 -7.10 -0.36 -12.77
CA LEU A 251 -5.72 -0.67 -13.17
C LEU A 251 -5.78 -1.49 -14.45
N MET A 252 -5.29 -0.91 -15.55
CA MET A 252 -5.33 -1.51 -16.88
C MET A 252 -4.07 -2.35 -17.17
N GLY A 253 -3.02 -2.17 -16.36
CA GLY A 253 -1.76 -2.90 -16.41
C GLY A 253 -0.55 -2.00 -16.21
N PRO A 254 0.66 -2.42 -16.61
CA PRO A 254 1.85 -1.56 -16.54
C PRO A 254 1.72 -0.33 -17.45
N ARG A 255 2.46 0.72 -17.10
CA ARG A 255 2.64 1.91 -17.93
C ARG A 255 3.20 1.55 -19.30
N VAL A 256 2.66 2.22 -20.34
CA VAL A 256 3.06 2.00 -21.74
C VAL A 256 4.57 2.14 -21.93
N GLU A 257 5.21 3.12 -21.28
CA GLU A 257 6.64 3.35 -21.40
C GLU A 257 7.46 2.16 -20.90
N LEU A 258 7.03 1.51 -19.82
CA LEU A 258 7.69 0.34 -19.25
C LEU A 258 7.52 -0.90 -20.14
N VAL A 259 6.32 -1.08 -20.71
CA VAL A 259 6.05 -2.17 -21.67
C VAL A 259 6.91 -2.00 -22.91
N THR A 260 6.95 -0.79 -23.48
CA THR A 260 7.77 -0.49 -24.67
C THR A 260 9.25 -0.67 -24.38
N GLU A 261 9.75 -0.16 -23.25
CA GLU A 261 11.16 -0.29 -22.85
C GLU A 261 11.56 -1.76 -22.69
N PHE A 262 10.74 -2.58 -22.03
CA PHE A 262 11.04 -3.99 -21.84
C PHE A 262 10.98 -4.78 -23.14
N ALA A 263 9.95 -4.56 -23.96
CA ALA A 263 9.80 -5.24 -25.23
C ALA A 263 10.98 -4.97 -26.18
N GLN A 264 11.52 -3.75 -26.18
CA GLN A 264 12.69 -3.38 -26.99
C GLN A 264 13.96 -4.15 -26.58
N ILE A 265 14.11 -4.47 -25.29
CA ILE A 265 15.30 -5.11 -24.73
C ILE A 265 15.17 -6.64 -24.80
N SER A 266 14.03 -7.19 -24.37
CA SER A 266 13.87 -8.63 -24.18
C SER A 266 13.09 -9.34 -25.30
N GLY A 267 12.38 -8.58 -26.15
CA GLY A 267 11.40 -9.14 -27.08
C GLY A 267 10.17 -9.76 -26.42
N ASN A 268 10.05 -9.68 -25.09
CA ASN A 268 8.98 -10.26 -24.29
C ASN A 268 8.07 -9.17 -23.69
N ARG A 269 6.90 -9.59 -23.19
CA ARG A 269 5.90 -8.68 -22.60
C ARG A 269 6.11 -8.51 -21.09
N LEU A 270 5.85 -7.29 -20.60
CA LEU A 270 5.81 -6.94 -19.19
C LEU A 270 4.38 -7.10 -18.66
N TYR A 271 4.27 -7.62 -17.44
CA TYR A 271 3.04 -7.72 -16.68
C TYR A 271 3.22 -7.16 -15.28
N MET A 272 2.14 -6.63 -14.71
CA MET A 272 2.07 -6.26 -13.29
C MET A 272 0.88 -6.92 -12.63
N LEU A 273 1.09 -7.40 -11.40
CA LEU A 273 0.05 -8.03 -10.59
C LEU A 273 0.14 -7.55 -9.15
N ARG A 274 -1.01 -7.43 -8.50
CA ARG A 274 -1.09 -7.31 -7.05
C ARG A 274 -1.09 -8.71 -6.41
N PRO A 275 -0.60 -8.88 -5.17
CA PRO A 275 -0.68 -10.16 -4.47
C PRO A 275 -2.09 -10.77 -4.43
N VAL A 276 -3.16 -9.97 -4.33
CA VAL A 276 -4.54 -10.47 -4.43
C VAL A 276 -4.83 -11.12 -5.79
N GLN A 277 -4.37 -10.52 -6.88
CA GLN A 277 -4.55 -11.07 -8.23
C GLN A 277 -3.72 -12.35 -8.41
N LEU A 278 -2.53 -12.41 -7.83
CA LEU A 278 -1.73 -13.63 -7.81
C LEU A 278 -2.48 -14.79 -7.15
N ILE A 279 -3.19 -14.53 -6.03
CA ILE A 279 -4.02 -15.53 -5.36
C ILE A 279 -5.27 -15.88 -6.17
N GLU A 280 -5.97 -14.89 -6.73
CA GLU A 280 -7.16 -15.10 -7.57
C GLU A 280 -6.84 -15.98 -8.79
N HIS A 281 -5.64 -15.87 -9.33
CA HIS A 281 -5.16 -16.66 -10.47
C HIS A 281 -4.28 -17.85 -10.07
N ALA A 282 -4.25 -18.27 -8.79
CA ALA A 282 -3.44 -19.38 -8.29
C ALA A 282 -3.66 -20.71 -9.05
N ALA A 283 -4.88 -20.92 -9.57
CA ALA A 283 -5.22 -22.10 -10.36
C ALA A 283 -4.38 -22.22 -11.65
N ALA A 284 -3.85 -21.11 -12.18
CA ALA A 284 -2.89 -21.10 -13.30
C ALA A 284 -1.62 -21.90 -12.97
N LEU A 285 -1.23 -21.93 -11.69
CA LEU A 285 -0.08 -22.66 -11.17
C LEU A 285 -0.46 -24.02 -10.55
N ALA A 286 -1.67 -24.51 -10.84
CA ALA A 286 -2.25 -25.73 -10.26
C ALA A 286 -2.37 -25.71 -8.72
N VAL A 287 -2.49 -24.51 -8.12
CA VAL A 287 -2.69 -24.32 -6.69
C VAL A 287 -4.15 -23.96 -6.41
N THR A 288 -4.76 -24.59 -5.41
CA THR A 288 -6.13 -24.28 -4.98
C THR A 288 -6.09 -23.54 -3.65
N VAL A 289 -6.42 -22.25 -3.67
CA VAL A 289 -6.45 -21.41 -2.46
C VAL A 289 -7.86 -21.37 -1.89
N SER A 290 -7.99 -21.42 -0.56
CA SER A 290 -9.29 -21.29 0.09
C SER A 290 -9.84 -19.86 -0.03
N PRO A 291 -11.17 -19.68 -0.09
CA PRO A 291 -11.78 -18.35 -0.13
C PRO A 291 -11.39 -17.47 1.07
N GLU A 292 -11.19 -18.09 2.23
CA GLU A 292 -10.74 -17.42 3.46
C GLU A 292 -9.36 -16.79 3.30
N ALA A 293 -8.39 -17.57 2.78
CA ALA A 293 -7.03 -17.08 2.58
C ALA A 293 -6.98 -15.96 1.52
N ALA A 294 -7.76 -16.08 0.44
CA ALA A 294 -7.89 -15.04 -0.58
C ALA A 294 -8.48 -13.74 0.01
N THR A 295 -9.49 -13.86 0.87
CA THR A 295 -10.11 -12.71 1.54
C THR A 295 -9.13 -12.02 2.50
N ASP A 296 -8.33 -12.79 3.24
CA ASP A 296 -7.33 -12.23 4.15
C ASP A 296 -6.22 -11.46 3.41
N VAL A 297 -5.75 -11.97 2.27
CA VAL A 297 -4.78 -11.25 1.42
C VAL A 297 -5.40 -9.95 0.91
N ALA A 298 -6.62 -10.00 0.38
CA ALA A 298 -7.33 -8.81 -0.11
C ALA A 298 -7.58 -7.76 0.99
N ARG A 299 -7.88 -8.20 2.21
CA ARG A 299 -8.10 -7.32 3.38
C ARG A 299 -6.80 -6.62 3.78
N ALA A 300 -5.71 -7.37 3.90
CA ALA A 300 -4.41 -6.80 4.26
C ALA A 300 -3.91 -5.79 3.20
N GLU A 301 -4.18 -6.02 1.91
CA GLU A 301 -3.93 -5.02 0.87
C GLU A 301 -4.84 -3.80 1.00
N THR A 302 -6.12 -3.99 1.29
CA THR A 302 -7.07 -2.88 1.47
C THR A 302 -6.75 -2.03 2.70
N GLU A 303 -6.27 -2.62 3.79
CA GLU A 303 -5.82 -1.89 4.99
C GLU A 303 -4.53 -1.09 4.74
N ILE A 304 -3.69 -1.50 3.78
CA ILE A 304 -2.55 -0.70 3.29
C ILE A 304 -3.02 0.47 2.44
N ARG A 305 -4.08 0.27 1.63
CA ARG A 305 -4.67 1.26 0.72
C ARG A 305 -5.64 2.24 1.38
N ARG A 306 -6.14 1.92 2.57
CA ARG A 306 -6.89 2.90 3.36
C ARG A 306 -5.88 3.93 3.83
N SER A 307 -5.84 5.04 3.10
CA SER A 307 -5.60 6.32 3.71
C SER A 307 -6.31 6.35 5.07
N ARG A 308 -5.57 6.73 6.12
CA ARG A 308 -5.99 6.55 7.52
C ARG A 308 -6.70 7.79 8.05
N TRP A 309 -7.30 8.60 7.18
CA TRP A 309 -8.12 9.70 7.67
C TRP A 309 -9.32 9.08 8.40
N ASN A 310 -9.44 9.43 9.67
CA ASN A 310 -10.62 9.15 10.45
C ASN A 310 -11.47 10.43 10.53
N ARG A 311 -12.77 10.28 10.80
CA ARG A 311 -13.72 11.40 10.87
C ARG A 311 -13.25 12.52 11.78
N ARG A 312 -12.70 12.18 12.95
CA ARG A 312 -12.20 13.17 13.92
C ARG A 312 -11.06 14.02 13.34
N ALA A 313 -10.12 13.40 12.62
CA ALA A 313 -9.01 14.10 11.98
C ALA A 313 -9.48 14.98 10.80
N VAL A 314 -10.40 14.51 9.96
CA VAL A 314 -10.93 15.29 8.82
C VAL A 314 -11.69 16.53 9.32
N VAL A 315 -12.57 16.36 10.31
CA VAL A 315 -13.31 17.48 10.91
C VAL A 315 -12.35 18.50 11.53
N GLU A 316 -11.33 18.05 12.26
CA GLU A 316 -10.35 18.95 12.88
C GLU A 316 -9.46 19.64 11.84
N LEU A 317 -9.06 18.94 10.77
CA LEU A 317 -8.33 19.52 9.63
C LEU A 317 -9.14 20.68 9.04
N LEU A 318 -10.38 20.43 8.65
CA LEU A 318 -11.25 21.44 8.04
C LEU A 318 -11.47 22.61 8.99
N ARG A 319 -11.73 22.35 10.28
CA ARG A 319 -11.88 23.39 11.31
C ARG A 319 -10.65 24.30 11.40
N ARG A 320 -9.43 23.74 11.37
CA ARG A 320 -8.18 24.52 11.40
C ARG A 320 -7.99 25.33 10.14
N LEU A 321 -8.25 24.74 8.98
CA LEU A 321 -8.16 25.43 7.70
C LEU A 321 -9.16 26.60 7.63
N ASP A 322 -10.41 26.41 8.07
CA ASP A 322 -11.42 27.47 8.16
C ASP A 322 -10.98 28.58 9.13
N THR A 323 -10.46 28.21 10.31
CA THR A 323 -10.01 29.18 11.33
C THR A 323 -8.84 30.02 10.82
N GLU A 324 -7.96 29.43 10.02
CA GLU A 324 -6.86 30.13 9.36
C GLU A 324 -7.30 30.95 8.12
N GLY A 325 -8.59 30.92 7.75
CA GLY A 325 -9.10 31.59 6.55
C GLY A 325 -8.54 31.01 5.25
N ARG A 326 -8.33 29.69 5.21
CA ARG A 326 -7.69 28.98 4.09
C ARG A 326 -8.73 28.48 3.10
N GLU A 327 -8.61 28.88 1.83
CA GLU A 327 -9.51 28.46 0.75
C GLU A 327 -9.42 26.95 0.46
N GLN A 328 -8.39 26.26 0.97
CA GLN A 328 -8.21 24.82 0.82
C GLN A 328 -9.33 24.00 1.47
N ALA A 329 -9.98 24.51 2.53
CA ALA A 329 -11.10 23.81 3.15
C ALA A 329 -12.28 23.70 2.17
N ASP A 330 -12.61 24.79 1.48
CA ASP A 330 -13.68 24.84 0.49
C ASP A 330 -13.36 23.98 -0.73
N VAL A 331 -12.09 23.96 -1.15
CA VAL A 331 -11.61 23.07 -2.22
C VAL A 331 -11.76 21.60 -1.85
N ILE A 332 -11.41 21.21 -0.61
CA ILE A 332 -11.54 19.82 -0.15
C ILE A 332 -13.02 19.41 -0.10
N ARG A 333 -13.91 20.25 0.45
CA ARG A 333 -15.36 19.99 0.45
C ARG A 333 -15.91 19.83 -0.96
N PHE A 334 -15.57 20.77 -1.86
CA PHE A 334 -16.03 20.75 -3.24
C PHE A 334 -15.54 19.52 -4.02
N ALA A 335 -14.30 19.08 -3.76
CA ALA A 335 -13.75 17.85 -4.33
C ALA A 335 -14.47 16.60 -3.80
N ALA A 336 -14.81 16.56 -2.50
CA ALA A 336 -15.55 15.47 -1.88
C ALA A 336 -16.92 15.26 -2.55
N ASP A 337 -17.67 16.34 -2.77
CA ASP A 337 -18.98 16.31 -3.45
C ASP A 337 -18.91 15.76 -4.89
N ARG A 338 -17.70 15.68 -5.47
CA ARG A 338 -17.44 15.23 -6.85
C ARG A 338 -16.65 13.93 -6.91
N GLY A 339 -16.67 13.15 -5.84
CA GLY A 339 -16.01 11.84 -5.80
C GLY A 339 -14.48 11.95 -5.70
N GLY A 340 -13.99 13.04 -5.10
CA GLY A 340 -12.59 13.20 -4.71
C GLY A 340 -11.69 13.92 -5.70
N VAL A 341 -12.24 14.54 -6.75
CA VAL A 341 -11.47 15.20 -7.80
C VAL A 341 -11.96 16.63 -8.03
N ILE A 342 -11.03 17.58 -8.16
CA ILE A 342 -11.32 18.97 -8.53
C ILE A 342 -10.33 19.48 -9.57
N THR A 343 -10.83 20.02 -10.66
CA THR A 343 -10.00 20.58 -11.74
C THR A 343 -9.42 21.93 -11.36
N ARG A 344 -8.36 22.35 -12.07
CA ARG A 344 -7.76 23.68 -11.88
C ARG A 344 -8.77 24.82 -12.05
N ASP A 345 -9.62 24.72 -13.07
CA ASP A 345 -10.62 25.75 -13.36
C ASP A 345 -11.68 25.83 -12.24
N GLU A 346 -12.07 24.69 -11.68
CA GLU A 346 -12.97 24.65 -10.53
C GLU A 346 -12.34 25.26 -9.27
N ILE A 347 -11.04 25.03 -9.01
CA ILE A 347 -10.33 25.71 -7.91
C ILE A 347 -10.39 27.23 -8.08
N TYR A 348 -10.21 27.74 -9.30
CA TYR A 348 -10.30 29.18 -9.55
C TYR A 348 -11.71 29.72 -9.29
N GLN A 349 -12.75 28.95 -9.62
CA GLN A 349 -14.12 29.32 -9.32
C GLN A 349 -14.39 29.32 -7.82
N VAL A 350 -14.00 28.25 -7.11
CA VAL A 350 -14.20 28.10 -5.66
C VAL A 350 -13.46 29.19 -4.88
N CYS A 351 -12.20 29.46 -5.23
CA CYS A 351 -11.36 30.44 -4.53
C CYS A 351 -11.53 31.88 -5.05
N GLY A 352 -12.31 32.12 -6.11
CA GLY A 352 -12.43 33.43 -6.75
C GLY A 352 -11.10 33.96 -7.31
N TYR A 353 -10.24 33.08 -7.80
CA TYR A 353 -8.92 33.43 -8.33
C TYR A 353 -8.99 33.85 -9.80
N ASP A 354 -8.07 34.73 -10.20
CA ASP A 354 -7.79 35.00 -11.60
C ASP A 354 -7.21 33.75 -12.30
N LYS A 355 -7.59 33.51 -13.56
CA LYS A 355 -7.13 32.36 -14.35
C LYS A 355 -5.61 32.34 -14.57
N GLU A 356 -4.95 33.49 -14.46
CA GLU A 356 -3.50 33.63 -14.57
C GLU A 356 -2.77 33.32 -13.24
N ARG A 357 -3.47 33.20 -12.11
CA ARG A 357 -2.85 32.96 -10.80
C ARG A 357 -2.20 31.59 -10.72
N MET A 358 -0.93 31.55 -10.34
CA MET A 358 -0.23 30.29 -10.09
C MET A 358 -0.73 29.62 -8.80
N LEU A 359 -1.08 28.33 -8.85
CA LEU A 359 -1.38 27.48 -7.69
C LEU A 359 -0.13 26.84 -7.06
N ARG A 360 1.05 27.47 -7.20
CA ARG A 360 2.30 26.89 -6.68
C ARG A 360 2.28 26.93 -5.16
N GLY A 361 2.49 25.77 -4.53
CA GLY A 361 2.45 25.64 -3.07
C GLY A 361 1.05 25.70 -2.47
N PHE A 362 0.00 25.54 -3.27
CA PHE A 362 -1.40 25.58 -2.82
C PHE A 362 -1.72 24.51 -1.75
N THR A 363 -0.98 23.40 -1.74
CA THR A 363 -1.13 22.31 -0.76
C THR A 363 -0.31 22.50 0.52
N LYS A 364 0.57 23.50 0.61
CA LYS A 364 1.40 23.70 1.81
C LYS A 364 0.58 23.85 3.10
N PRO A 365 -0.55 24.60 3.12
CA PRO A 365 -1.37 24.70 4.32
C PRO A 365 -1.94 23.34 4.73
N THR A 366 -2.45 22.54 3.78
CA THR A 366 -3.03 21.24 4.07
C THR A 366 -1.96 20.28 4.59
N THR A 367 -0.79 20.21 3.95
CA THR A 367 0.35 19.41 4.44
C THR A 367 0.74 19.77 5.87
N ARG A 368 0.88 21.07 6.17
CA ARG A 368 1.27 21.52 7.51
C ARG A 368 0.23 21.14 8.57
N VAL A 369 -1.06 21.31 8.28
CA VAL A 369 -2.11 20.94 9.23
C VAL A 369 -2.19 19.43 9.40
N THR A 370 -2.05 18.64 8.32
CA THR A 370 -1.97 17.19 8.40
C THR A 370 -0.85 16.72 9.33
N HIS A 371 0.36 17.28 9.20
CA HIS A 371 1.48 16.94 10.08
C HIS A 371 1.17 17.27 11.55
N ALA A 372 0.58 18.45 11.82
CA ALA A 372 0.20 18.81 13.19
C ALA A 372 -0.83 17.83 13.79
N LEU A 373 -1.78 17.35 12.99
CA LEU A 373 -2.75 16.35 13.44
C LEU A 373 -2.10 15.00 13.78
N GLN A 374 -1.05 14.62 13.05
CA GLN A 374 -0.29 13.41 13.35
C GLN A 374 0.48 13.54 14.65
N ASP A 375 1.17 14.67 14.83
CA ASP A 375 1.93 14.96 16.06
C ASP A 375 1.03 14.99 17.30
N GLU A 376 -0.22 15.45 17.13
CA GLU A 376 -1.22 15.53 18.20
C GLU A 376 -2.04 14.23 18.40
N GLY A 377 -1.73 13.17 17.64
CA GLY A 377 -2.38 11.86 17.77
C GLY A 377 -3.85 11.84 17.31
N PHE A 378 -4.24 12.74 16.40
CA PHE A 378 -5.52 12.63 15.70
C PHE A 378 -5.52 11.53 14.64
N LEU A 379 -4.33 11.10 14.18
CA LEU A 379 -4.14 10.08 13.16
C LEU A 379 -3.23 8.98 13.70
N ASP A 380 -3.58 7.72 13.48
CA ASP A 380 -2.85 6.53 13.99
C ASP A 380 -1.56 6.22 13.20
N GLY A 381 -1.06 7.17 12.40
CA GLY A 381 0.17 7.04 11.61
C GLY A 381 0.27 7.97 10.40
N PRO A 382 1.27 7.75 9.53
CA PRO A 382 1.39 8.44 8.25
C PRO A 382 0.13 8.26 7.41
N VAL A 383 -0.39 9.36 6.84
CA VAL A 383 -1.53 9.37 5.91
C VAL A 383 -1.13 9.98 4.58
N GLU A 384 -1.88 9.67 3.53
CA GLU A 384 -1.77 10.39 2.27
C GLU A 384 -2.09 11.88 2.47
N PRO A 385 -1.40 12.79 1.74
CA PRO A 385 -1.77 14.20 1.75
C PRO A 385 -3.23 14.37 1.36
N VAL A 386 -3.98 15.10 2.19
CA VAL A 386 -5.42 15.33 1.97
C VAL A 386 -5.74 16.04 0.65
N LEU A 387 -4.77 16.71 0.04
CA LEU A 387 -4.93 17.37 -1.24
C LEU A 387 -3.65 17.19 -2.06
N THR A 388 -3.72 16.45 -3.16
CA THR A 388 -2.58 16.09 -4.00
C THR A 388 -2.74 16.67 -5.41
N PRO A 389 -1.74 17.41 -5.93
CA PRO A 389 -1.79 17.94 -7.29
C PRO A 389 -1.48 16.85 -8.32
N GLN A 390 -2.25 16.84 -9.41
CA GLN A 390 -2.04 15.96 -10.56
C GLN A 390 -1.63 16.77 -11.79
N TYR A 391 -0.72 16.22 -12.59
CA TYR A 391 -0.10 16.89 -13.73
C TYR A 391 -0.17 15.96 -14.95
N ASP A 392 -0.75 16.41 -16.07
CA ASP A 392 -0.76 15.61 -17.30
C ASP A 392 0.56 15.80 -18.09
N THR A 393 0.96 17.05 -18.36
CA THR A 393 2.25 17.40 -18.97
C THR A 393 2.75 18.75 -18.42
N GLY A 394 4.01 18.82 -17.99
CA GLY A 394 4.64 20.05 -17.49
C GLY A 394 4.55 20.29 -15.96
N VAL A 395 4.74 21.55 -15.55
CA VAL A 395 4.85 21.97 -14.12
C VAL A 395 3.55 22.55 -13.56
N THR A 396 2.47 22.54 -14.33
CA THR A 396 1.18 23.13 -13.95
C THR A 396 0.20 22.01 -13.60
N ALA A 397 -0.30 22.00 -12.35
CA ALA A 397 -1.31 21.04 -11.94
C ALA A 397 -2.61 21.27 -12.72
N VAL A 398 -3.13 20.21 -13.34
CA VAL A 398 -4.37 20.21 -14.14
C VAL A 398 -5.59 19.92 -13.28
N ARG A 399 -5.42 19.12 -12.22
CA ARG A 399 -6.44 18.80 -11.22
C ARG A 399 -5.78 18.50 -9.87
N PHE A 400 -6.58 18.45 -8.83
CA PHE A 400 -6.19 18.01 -7.50
C PHE A 400 -7.14 16.90 -7.07
N GLU A 401 -6.62 15.99 -6.25
CA GLU A 401 -7.35 14.84 -5.76
C GLU A 401 -7.27 14.80 -4.23
N ILE A 402 -8.35 14.35 -3.60
CA ILE A 402 -8.40 14.07 -2.16
C ILE A 402 -8.55 12.56 -1.93
N PRO A 403 -8.04 12.01 -0.82
CA PRO A 403 -8.17 10.59 -0.50
C PRO A 403 -9.63 10.11 -0.38
N LEU A 404 -9.92 8.86 -0.78
CA LEU A 404 -11.29 8.32 -0.85
C LEU A 404 -11.96 8.20 0.52
N ASP A 405 -11.21 7.84 1.56
CA ASP A 405 -11.65 7.88 2.96
C ASP A 405 -12.13 9.28 3.37
N VAL A 406 -11.47 10.35 2.92
CA VAL A 406 -11.90 11.74 3.15
C VAL A 406 -13.20 12.03 2.41
N VAL A 407 -13.36 11.53 1.18
CA VAL A 407 -14.63 11.63 0.43
C VAL A 407 -15.76 10.96 1.20
N GLU A 408 -15.59 9.70 1.58
CA GLU A 408 -16.59 8.91 2.32
C GLU A 408 -16.99 9.60 3.63
N ILE A 409 -16.01 10.08 4.41
CA ILE A 409 -16.25 10.78 5.67
C ILE A 409 -17.11 12.04 5.48
N LEU A 410 -16.85 12.82 4.44
CA LEU A 410 -17.54 14.08 4.17
C LEU A 410 -18.89 13.89 3.49
N SER A 411 -19.09 12.81 2.73
CA SER A 411 -20.38 12.50 2.10
C SER A 411 -21.42 11.94 3.08
N ASP A 412 -20.98 11.38 4.21
CA ASP A 412 -21.85 10.87 5.28
C ASP A 412 -22.53 11.99 6.13
N ASP A 413 -22.18 13.27 5.93
CA ASP A 413 -22.78 14.41 6.65
C ASP A 413 -24.11 14.91 6.04
N ASP A 414 -24.57 14.30 4.94
CA ASP A 414 -25.87 14.60 4.29
C ASP A 414 -27.04 13.69 4.77
N GLY A 415 -26.87 12.99 5.90
CA GLY A 415 -27.84 12.04 6.49
C GLY A 415 -28.56 12.50 7.75
#